data_AF-W1WQ01-F1
#
_entry.id   AF-W1WQ01-F1
#
_cell.length_a   1.000
_cell.length_b   1.000
_cell.length_c   1.000
_cell.angle_alpha   90.00
_cell.angle_beta   90.00
_cell.angle_gamma   90.00
#
_symmetry.space_group_name_H-M   'P 1'
#
loop_
_entity.id
_entity.type
_entity.pdbx_description
1 polymer ?
#
loop_
_entity_poly.entity_id
_entity_poly.type
_entity_poly.pdbx_seq_one_letter_code
_entity_poly.pdbx_strand_id
1 'polypeptide(L)'
;MINLMNKQEIILMYVRDHKSRRAIARETGFARKTVDKYINEYEENLVQLGIDSKDEINRQELIKELTDKPQYNATSRFTMLYRST
;
A
#
# COMPACT_ATOMS: atom_id res chain seq x y z
N MET A 1 1.64 15.17 -7.44
CA MET A 1 1.23 14.65 -6.12
C MET A 1 0.89 13.18 -6.29
N ILE A 2 1.54 12.28 -5.57
CA ILE A 2 1.20 10.84 -5.63
C ILE A 2 -0.03 10.64 -4.75
N ASN A 3 -1.13 10.21 -5.36
CA ASN A 3 -2.35 9.85 -4.64
C ASN A 3 -2.31 8.36 -4.29
N LEU A 4 -2.95 7.99 -3.18
CA LEU A 4 -3.11 6.60 -2.71
C LEU A 4 -3.66 5.67 -3.81
N MET A 5 -4.55 6.22 -4.64
CA MET A 5 -5.11 5.56 -5.84
C MET A 5 -4.04 5.11 -6.85
N ASN A 6 -2.94 5.85 -6.98
CA ASN A 6 -1.89 5.52 -7.95
C ASN A 6 -1.07 4.29 -7.50
N LYS A 7 -0.94 4.10 -6.17
CA LYS A 7 -0.26 2.91 -5.61
C LYS A 7 -1.14 1.66 -5.76
N GLN A 8 -2.44 1.79 -5.51
CA GLN A 8 -3.43 0.72 -5.77
C GLN A 8 -3.38 0.24 -7.20
N GLU A 9 -3.43 1.17 -8.15
CA GLU A 9 -3.48 0.84 -9.57
C GLU A 9 -2.24 0.05 -10.01
N ILE A 10 -1.05 0.49 -9.61
CA ILE A 10 0.22 -0.22 -9.88
C ILE A 10 0.19 -1.65 -9.32
N ILE A 11 -0.25 -1.83 -8.07
CA ILE A 11 -0.29 -3.16 -7.44
C ILE A 11 -1.36 -4.04 -8.09
N LEU A 12 -2.53 -3.51 -8.42
CA LEU A 12 -3.60 -4.25 -9.12
C LEU A 12 -3.16 -4.71 -10.50
N MET A 13 -2.47 -3.87 -11.27
CA MET A 13 -1.94 -4.28 -12.58
C MET A 13 -0.90 -5.39 -12.47
N TYR A 14 -0.13 -5.42 -11.38
CA TYR A 14 0.83 -6.50 -11.12
C TYR A 14 0.14 -7.81 -10.71
N VAL A 15 -0.80 -7.73 -9.77
CA VAL A 15 -1.42 -8.92 -9.16
C VAL A 15 -2.54 -9.50 -10.02
N ARG A 16 -3.44 -8.66 -10.54
CA ARG A 16 -4.62 -9.08 -11.31
C ARG A 16 -4.30 -9.27 -12.79
N ASP A 17 -3.59 -8.30 -13.38
CA ASP A 17 -3.34 -8.31 -14.83
C ASP A 17 -2.01 -8.99 -15.19
N HIS A 18 -1.25 -9.47 -14.19
CA HIS A 18 0.07 -10.11 -14.32
C HIS A 18 1.06 -9.33 -15.19
N LYS A 19 0.94 -8.01 -15.22
CA LYS A 19 1.79 -7.15 -16.04
C LYS A 19 3.19 -7.05 -15.44
N SER A 20 4.20 -7.07 -16.30
CA SER A 20 5.58 -6.84 -15.86
C SER A 20 5.75 -5.40 -15.33
N ARG A 21 6.67 -5.22 -14.37
CA ARG A 21 7.10 -3.91 -13.85
C ARG A 21 7.39 -2.89 -14.97
N ARG A 22 7.97 -3.33 -16.10
CA ARG A 22 8.24 -2.49 -17.30
C ARG A 22 6.99 -2.12 -18.10
N ALA A 23 5.97 -2.97 -18.13
CA ALA A 23 4.69 -2.67 -18.77
C ALA A 23 3.92 -1.65 -17.94
N ILE A 24 3.85 -1.87 -16.62
CA ILE A 24 3.17 -0.97 -15.67
C ILE A 24 3.77 0.44 -15.73
N ALA A 25 5.11 0.56 -15.72
CA ALA A 25 5.76 1.87 -15.84
C ALA A 25 5.44 2.60 -17.17
N ARG A 26 5.28 1.87 -18.27
CA ARG A 26 4.92 2.43 -19.58
C ARG A 26 3.46 2.89 -19.63
N GLU A 27 2.57 2.11 -19.04
CA GLU A 27 1.12 2.40 -19.06
C GLU A 27 0.75 3.50 -18.06
N THR A 28 1.29 3.46 -16.85
CA THR A 28 0.98 4.44 -15.79
C THR A 28 1.79 5.74 -15.91
N GLY A 29 2.86 5.75 -16.71
CA GLY A 29 3.77 6.89 -16.84
C GLY A 29 4.66 7.15 -15.62
N PHE A 30 4.62 6.28 -14.59
CA PHE A 30 5.49 6.39 -13.43
C PHE A 30 6.92 5.92 -13.75
N ALA A 31 7.89 6.55 -13.07
CA ALA A 31 9.26 6.08 -13.12
C ALA A 31 9.34 4.62 -12.65
N ARG A 32 10.14 3.82 -13.37
CA ARG A 32 10.33 2.38 -13.06
C ARG A 32 10.72 2.15 -11.60
N LYS A 33 11.58 3.01 -11.03
CA LYS A 33 11.99 2.92 -9.62
C LYS A 33 10.82 3.02 -8.64
N THR A 34 9.80 3.82 -8.97
CA THR A 34 8.59 3.97 -8.15
C THR A 34 7.73 2.71 -8.23
N VAL A 35 7.56 2.16 -9.42
CA VAL A 35 6.84 0.89 -9.65
C VAL A 35 7.54 -0.26 -8.91
N ASP A 36 8.87 -0.35 -9.03
CA ASP A 36 9.68 -1.35 -8.36
C ASP A 36 9.54 -1.24 -6.83
N LYS A 37 9.64 -0.02 -6.27
CA LYS A 37 9.45 0.23 -4.83
C LYS A 37 8.07 -0.26 -4.35
N TYR A 38 7.00 0.08 -5.04
CA TYR A 38 5.65 -0.27 -4.59
C TYR A 38 5.34 -1.76 -4.69
N ILE A 39 5.85 -2.43 -5.72
CA ILE A 39 5.67 -3.87 -5.85
C ILE A 39 6.52 -4.61 -4.81
N ASN A 40 7.74 -4.16 -4.54
CA ASN A 40 8.58 -4.76 -3.51
C ASN A 40 7.99 -4.59 -2.11
N GLU A 41 7.49 -3.40 -1.75
CA GLU A 41 6.79 -3.17 -0.48
C GLU A 41 5.57 -4.12 -0.35
N TYR A 42 4.83 -4.34 -1.43
CA TYR A 42 3.72 -5.29 -1.44
C TYR A 42 4.16 -6.74 -1.20
N GLU A 43 5.20 -7.19 -1.91
CA GLU A 43 5.77 -8.54 -1.75
C GLU A 43 6.36 -8.76 -0.35
N GLU A 44 7.05 -7.77 0.21
CA GLU A 44 7.59 -7.82 1.58
C GLU A 44 6.47 -7.96 2.62
N ASN A 45 5.37 -7.23 2.46
CA ASN A 45 4.22 -7.34 3.36
C ASN A 45 3.54 -8.71 3.29
N LEU A 46 3.45 -9.32 2.09
CA LEU A 46 2.93 -10.69 1.96
C LEU A 46 3.78 -11.70 2.74
N VAL A 47 5.11 -11.57 2.66
CA VAL A 47 6.04 -12.44 3.39
C VAL A 47 5.91 -12.24 4.90
N GLN A 48 5.81 -11.00 5.37
CA GLN A 48 5.63 -10.71 6.80
C GLN A 48 4.33 -11.29 7.36
N LEU A 49 3.27 -11.34 6.55
CA LEU A 49 1.97 -11.87 6.95
C LEU A 49 1.84 -13.38 6.70
N GLY A 50 2.85 -14.03 6.12
CA GLY A 50 2.83 -15.46 5.81
C GLY A 50 1.76 -15.84 4.79
N ILE A 51 1.36 -14.90 3.92
CA ILE A 51 0.33 -15.14 2.90
C ILE A 51 0.97 -15.86 1.73
N ASP A 52 0.45 -17.06 1.43
CA ASP A 52 0.99 -17.88 0.37
C ASP A 52 0.64 -17.30 -1.01
N SER A 53 1.52 -17.48 -1.99
CA SER A 53 1.38 -16.83 -3.31
C SER A 53 0.09 -17.25 -4.06
N LYS A 54 -0.52 -18.37 -3.67
CA LYS A 54 -1.75 -18.93 -4.26
C LYS A 54 -3.04 -18.38 -3.65
N ASP A 55 -2.99 -17.70 -2.50
CA ASP A 55 -4.20 -17.26 -1.78
C ASP A 55 -4.69 -15.89 -2.29
N GLU A 56 -5.45 -15.94 -3.39
CA GLU A 56 -5.93 -14.74 -4.09
C GLU A 56 -6.87 -13.85 -3.26
N ILE A 57 -7.68 -14.45 -2.39
CA ILE A 57 -8.60 -13.72 -1.49
C ILE A 57 -7.81 -12.85 -0.50
N ASN A 58 -6.80 -13.45 0.16
CA ASN A 58 -5.96 -12.76 1.14
C ASN A 58 -5.13 -11.64 0.50
N ARG A 59 -4.66 -11.84 -0.75
CA ARG A 59 -3.96 -10.79 -1.51
C ARG A 59 -4.84 -9.58 -1.79
N GLN A 60 -6.12 -9.78 -2.11
CA GLN A 60 -7.05 -8.68 -2.37
C GLN A 60 -7.39 -7.89 -1.11
N GLU A 61 -7.53 -8.58 0.02
CA GLU A 61 -7.74 -7.94 1.33
C GLU A 61 -6.53 -7.09 1.74
N LEU A 62 -5.31 -7.60 1.54
CA LEU A 62 -4.08 -6.84 1.80
C LEU A 62 -3.98 -5.58 0.94
N ILE A 63 -4.35 -5.66 -0.34
CA ILE A 63 -4.35 -4.51 -1.23
C ILE A 63 -5.27 -3.44 -0.66
N LYS A 64 -6.49 -3.79 -0.22
CA LYS A 64 -7.42 -2.85 0.42
C LYS A 64 -6.79 -2.22 1.66
N GLU A 65 -6.23 -3.02 2.57
CA GLU A 65 -5.65 -2.50 3.81
C GLU A 65 -4.50 -1.50 3.56
N LEU A 66 -3.60 -1.82 2.62
CA LEU A 66 -2.45 -0.96 2.25
C LEU A 66 -2.87 0.39 1.67
N THR A 67 -4.12 0.51 1.28
CA THR A 67 -4.61 1.56 0.41
C THR A 67 -5.86 2.24 0.94
N ASP A 68 -6.37 1.76 2.06
CA ASP A 68 -7.28 2.48 2.90
C ASP A 68 -6.56 3.63 3.60
N LYS A 69 -7.35 4.62 4.02
CA LYS A 69 -6.81 5.80 4.72
C LYS A 69 -6.15 5.33 6.02
N PRO A 70 -4.94 5.82 6.34
CA PRO A 70 -4.28 5.48 7.59
C PRO A 70 -5.16 5.92 8.78
N GLN A 71 -5.39 5.01 9.72
CA GLN A 71 -5.96 5.37 11.02
C GLN A 71 -4.85 5.88 11.94
N TYR A 72 -4.95 7.15 12.34
CA TYR A 72 -4.02 7.75 13.30
C TYR A 72 -4.56 7.63 14.73
N ASN A 73 -3.79 7.01 15.63
CA ASN A 73 -4.12 6.94 17.05
C ASN A 73 -3.98 8.33 17.70
N ALA A 74 -5.11 8.96 18.02
CA ALA A 74 -5.17 10.29 18.65
C ALA A 74 -5.15 10.26 20.19
N THR A 75 -4.99 9.09 20.80
CA THR A 75 -5.14 8.83 22.24
C THR A 75 -4.17 9.63 23.13
N SER A 76 -3.11 10.21 22.58
CA SER A 76 -2.14 11.06 23.30
C SER A 76 -2.46 12.55 23.30
N ARG A 77 -3.58 13.01 22.71
CA ARG A 77 -3.97 14.43 22.70
C ARG A 77 -4.71 14.88 23.97
N PHE A 78 -4.25 14.47 25.15
CA PHE A 78 -4.77 15.03 26.40
C PHE A 78 -4.20 16.45 26.59
N THR A 79 -5.05 17.46 26.44
CA THR A 79 -4.77 18.82 26.90
C THR A 79 -4.54 18.79 28.41
N MET A 80 -3.29 19.00 28.82
CA MET A 80 -2.94 19.22 30.22
C MET A 80 -3.61 20.51 30.67
N LEU A 81 -4.78 20.40 31.32
CA LEU A 81 -5.43 21.54 31.96
C LEU A 81 -4.55 21.94 33.15
N TYR A 82 -3.83 23.05 33.02
CA TYR A 82 -3.15 23.67 34.14
C TYR A 82 -4.20 24.03 35.20
N ARG A 83 -4.16 23.30 36.32
CA ARG A 83 -4.96 23.58 37.51
C ARG A 83 -4.41 24.86 38.14
N SER A 84 -5.12 25.98 37.98
CA SER A 84 -4.81 27.20 38.71
C SER A 84 -5.09 26.98 40.19
N THR A 85 -4.08 27.27 41.01
CA THR A 85 -4.10 27.28 42.48
C THR A 85 -5.11 28.24 43.05
#